data_AF-A0A1I5MNJ1-F1
#
_entry.id   AF-A0A1I5MNJ1-F1
#
_cell.length_a   1.000
_cell.length_b   1.000
_cell.length_c   1.000
_cell.angle_alpha   90.00
_cell.angle_beta   90.00
_cell.angle_gamma   90.00
#
_symmetry.space_group_name_H-M   'P 1'
#
loop_
_entity.id
_entity.type
_entity.pdbx_description
1 polymer ?
#
loop_
_entity_poly.entity_id
_entity_poly.type
_entity_poly.pdbx_seq_one_letter_code
_entity_poly.pdbx_strand_id
1 'polypeptide(L)'
;MASTPNSAPATQRPEDENLGISANFAYGLQHVLTMYGGIVAVPLIIGQAAGLSSADIGLLIAASLFAGGLATLLQTLGLPFFGCQLPLVQGVSFAGVATMIAIIGSDGAGGIPVVLGSVIAASLIGLLITPVFSRITKFFPPLVTGIVITTIGLTLMPVAARWAMGGNSSAADFGSMANIGLAAFTLATVLLLSKVGSASISRLSILLAMIIGTLVAVAFGMADFSQVLSGPLLAMPEPLHFGMPVFKVAAILSMVIVVIVTLVETSADILAVGEIIGTKVDSKRLGNGLRADMISSMFAPLFGSFTQSAFAQNVGLVAVTGVKSRYVVATAGLILVTLGLLPVMGRLIAAVPTAVLGGAGVVLFGTVAASGIRTLAKVDYRNNMNLIIVATSIGFGMIPIAMPSFYHHFPAWFETIFHSGISSAAIMAILLNLLFNHFTAGNSDQQSVFVAGTERSLRYHDIAALHEGDHFVDGKLYDAQGNEVPLQDEDDHAPRARPAATASRPSAKVTS
;
A
#
# COMPACT_ATOMS: atom_id res chain seq x y z
N MET A 1 -49.46 -32.46 -8.49
CA MET A 1 -48.51 -31.64 -9.26
C MET A 1 -48.42 -30.28 -8.58
N ALA A 2 -47.38 -30.03 -7.81
CA ALA A 2 -47.06 -28.71 -7.28
C ALA A 2 -45.64 -28.38 -7.77
N SER A 3 -45.55 -27.47 -8.72
CA SER A 3 -44.31 -26.97 -9.30
C SER A 3 -43.59 -26.09 -8.28
N THR A 4 -42.40 -26.53 -7.86
CA THR A 4 -41.45 -25.71 -7.09
C THR A 4 -41.03 -24.48 -7.90
N PRO A 5 -40.87 -23.29 -7.28
CA PRO A 5 -40.45 -22.09 -7.99
C PRO A 5 -39.02 -22.27 -8.47
N ASN A 6 -38.81 -22.02 -9.75
CA ASN A 6 -37.52 -22.02 -10.42
C ASN A 6 -36.64 -20.93 -9.78
N SER A 7 -35.63 -21.31 -8.99
CA SER A 7 -34.62 -20.37 -8.49
C SER A 7 -33.85 -19.82 -9.68
N ALA A 8 -33.91 -18.50 -9.90
CA ALA A 8 -33.08 -17.83 -10.90
C ALA A 8 -31.60 -18.21 -10.68
N PRO A 9 -30.82 -18.48 -11.75
CA PRO A 9 -29.40 -18.78 -11.60
C PRO A 9 -28.72 -17.59 -10.92
N ALA A 10 -28.07 -17.83 -9.78
CA ALA A 10 -27.31 -16.81 -9.07
C ALA A 10 -26.30 -16.20 -10.05
N THR A 11 -26.40 -14.89 -10.28
CA THR A 11 -25.44 -14.15 -11.10
C THR A 11 -24.04 -14.40 -10.56
N GLN A 12 -23.18 -14.98 -11.39
CA GLN A 12 -21.79 -15.29 -11.05
C GLN A 12 -21.09 -13.99 -10.64
N ARG A 13 -20.37 -14.01 -9.51
CA ARG A 13 -19.61 -12.83 -9.06
C ARG A 13 -18.54 -12.50 -10.11
N PRO A 14 -18.27 -11.21 -10.40
CA PRO A 14 -17.25 -10.81 -11.38
C PRO A 14 -15.88 -11.48 -11.14
N GLU A 15 -15.50 -11.63 -9.89
CA GLU A 15 -14.25 -12.26 -9.47
C GLU A 15 -14.21 -13.79 -9.65
N ASP A 16 -15.35 -14.45 -9.83
CA ASP A 16 -15.43 -15.90 -10.06
C ASP A 16 -15.36 -16.26 -11.55
N GLU A 17 -15.15 -15.29 -12.45
CA GLU A 17 -14.92 -15.53 -13.87
C GLU A 17 -13.63 -16.34 -14.09
N ASN A 18 -13.68 -17.39 -14.91
CA ASN A 18 -12.51 -18.19 -15.27
C ASN A 18 -12.11 -17.91 -16.72
N LEU A 19 -10.94 -17.29 -16.91
CA LEU A 19 -10.44 -16.88 -18.22
C LEU A 19 -9.72 -18.01 -18.99
N GLY A 20 -9.62 -19.20 -18.40
CA GLY A 20 -8.87 -20.32 -18.95
C GLY A 20 -7.37 -20.28 -18.59
N ILE A 21 -6.69 -21.42 -18.78
CA ILE A 21 -5.32 -21.65 -18.28
C ILE A 21 -4.32 -20.65 -18.87
N SER A 22 -4.37 -20.40 -20.18
CA SER A 22 -3.44 -19.51 -20.87
C SER A 22 -3.56 -18.06 -20.41
N ALA A 23 -4.79 -17.54 -20.32
CA ALA A 23 -5.04 -16.19 -19.84
C ALA A 23 -4.71 -16.05 -18.35
N ASN A 24 -5.09 -17.03 -17.53
CA ASN A 24 -4.73 -17.05 -16.10
C ASN A 24 -3.22 -17.03 -15.89
N PHE A 25 -2.45 -17.77 -16.70
CA PHE A 25 -1.00 -17.76 -16.64
C PHE A 25 -0.41 -16.43 -17.11
N ALA A 26 -0.84 -15.90 -18.25
CA ALA A 26 -0.31 -14.66 -18.82
C ALA A 26 -0.55 -13.45 -17.90
N TYR A 27 -1.80 -13.26 -17.44
CA TYR A 27 -2.14 -12.18 -16.52
C TYR A 27 -1.62 -12.44 -15.10
N GLY A 28 -1.55 -13.70 -14.66
CA GLY A 28 -0.96 -14.07 -13.38
C GLY A 28 0.53 -13.71 -13.34
N LEU A 29 1.26 -13.99 -14.43
CA LEU A 29 2.64 -13.57 -14.59
C LEU A 29 2.77 -12.04 -14.57
N GLN A 30 1.86 -11.32 -15.23
CA GLN A 30 1.85 -9.85 -15.17
C GLN A 30 1.71 -9.33 -13.74
N HIS A 31 0.80 -9.89 -12.93
CA HIS A 31 0.69 -9.55 -11.51
C HIS A 31 1.99 -9.76 -10.75
N VAL A 32 2.66 -10.89 -10.98
CA VAL A 32 3.96 -11.19 -10.35
C VAL A 32 5.01 -10.17 -10.78
N LEU A 33 5.16 -9.91 -12.08
CA LEU A 33 6.19 -9.01 -12.62
C LEU A 33 6.00 -7.57 -12.13
N THR A 34 4.76 -7.09 -11.99
CA THR A 34 4.47 -5.73 -11.50
C THR A 34 4.82 -5.56 -10.01
N MET A 35 4.61 -6.59 -9.19
CA MET A 35 4.90 -6.50 -7.75
C MET A 35 6.29 -7.02 -7.36
N TYR A 36 7.00 -7.69 -8.27
CA TYR A 36 8.24 -8.43 -7.98
C TYR A 36 9.26 -7.53 -7.26
N GLY A 37 9.52 -6.33 -7.81
CA GLY A 37 10.44 -5.36 -7.21
C GLY A 37 10.04 -4.95 -5.79
N GLY A 38 8.74 -4.90 -5.50
CA GLY A 38 8.23 -4.59 -4.18
C GLY A 38 8.39 -5.75 -3.18
N ILE A 39 8.04 -6.98 -3.56
CA ILE A 39 8.18 -8.16 -2.69
C ILE A 39 9.64 -8.39 -2.31
N VAL A 40 10.57 -8.26 -3.24
CA VAL A 40 11.98 -8.54 -2.98
C VAL A 40 12.67 -7.44 -2.17
N ALA A 41 12.12 -6.22 -2.17
CA ALA A 41 12.75 -5.08 -1.51
C ALA A 41 12.82 -5.28 0.00
N VAL A 42 11.73 -5.65 0.68
CA VAL A 42 11.74 -5.80 2.15
C VAL A 42 12.78 -6.81 2.67
N PRO A 43 12.80 -8.09 2.22
CA PRO A 43 13.82 -9.03 2.67
C PRO A 43 15.25 -8.56 2.37
N LEU A 44 15.46 -7.87 1.25
CA LEU A 44 16.76 -7.27 0.92
C LEU A 44 17.14 -6.18 1.94
N ILE A 45 16.23 -5.27 2.27
CA ILE A 45 16.46 -4.18 3.24
C ILE A 45 16.78 -4.77 4.61
N ILE A 46 15.97 -5.71 5.07
CA ILE A 46 16.10 -6.31 6.39
C ILE A 46 17.37 -7.15 6.50
N GLY A 47 17.68 -7.96 5.48
CA GLY A 47 18.90 -8.76 5.48
C GLY A 47 20.17 -7.91 5.43
N GLN A 48 20.18 -6.81 4.67
CA GLN A 48 21.30 -5.86 4.66
C GLN A 48 21.45 -5.11 5.98
N ALA A 49 20.33 -4.66 6.57
CA ALA A 49 20.34 -4.00 7.87
C ALA A 49 20.85 -4.93 8.99
N ALA A 50 20.56 -6.23 8.88
CA ALA A 50 21.07 -7.26 9.78
C ALA A 50 22.50 -7.75 9.47
N GLY A 51 23.13 -7.25 8.40
CA GLY A 51 24.49 -7.65 8.00
C GLY A 51 24.60 -9.10 7.52
N LEU A 52 23.52 -9.66 6.97
CA LEU A 52 23.50 -11.04 6.47
C LEU A 52 24.33 -11.22 5.21
N SER A 53 24.77 -12.45 4.97
CA SER A 53 25.45 -12.83 3.73
C SER A 53 24.51 -12.72 2.52
N SER A 54 25.05 -12.55 1.30
CA SER A 54 24.23 -12.54 0.07
C SER A 54 23.43 -13.84 -0.11
N ALA A 55 23.95 -14.97 0.38
CA ALA A 55 23.25 -16.25 0.36
C ALA A 55 22.02 -16.24 1.28
N ASP A 56 22.19 -15.76 2.51
CA ASP A 56 21.10 -15.63 3.48
C ASP A 56 20.03 -14.61 3.06
N ILE A 57 20.45 -13.50 2.46
CA ILE A 57 19.53 -12.54 1.83
C ILE A 57 18.73 -13.22 0.71
N GLY A 58 19.40 -14.03 -0.12
CA GLY A 58 18.75 -14.84 -1.14
C GLY A 58 17.70 -15.79 -0.57
N LEU A 59 17.97 -16.39 0.60
CA LEU A 59 17.02 -17.23 1.33
C LEU A 59 15.82 -16.43 1.85
N LEU A 60 16.03 -15.23 2.43
CA LEU A 60 14.94 -14.34 2.86
C LEU A 60 14.03 -13.95 1.68
N ILE A 61 14.62 -13.68 0.51
CA ILE A 61 13.87 -13.36 -0.72
C ILE A 61 13.03 -14.57 -1.16
N ALA A 62 13.64 -15.75 -1.24
CA ALA A 62 12.95 -16.98 -1.62
C ALA A 62 11.80 -17.32 -0.65
N ALA A 63 12.06 -17.24 0.66
CA ALA A 63 11.06 -17.42 1.71
C ALA A 63 9.91 -16.42 1.60
N SER A 64 10.19 -15.17 1.25
CA SER A 64 9.18 -14.12 1.10
C SER A 64 8.31 -14.29 -0.14
N LEU A 65 8.90 -14.75 -1.25
CA LEU A 65 8.12 -15.15 -2.44
C LEU A 65 7.24 -16.36 -2.12
N PHE A 66 7.79 -17.36 -1.42
CA PHE A 66 7.06 -18.56 -1.03
C PHE A 66 5.87 -18.24 -0.10
N ALA A 67 6.12 -17.53 1.00
CA ALA A 67 5.10 -17.16 1.97
C ALA A 67 4.05 -16.21 1.37
N GLY A 68 4.46 -15.21 0.58
CA GLY A 68 3.56 -14.31 -0.13
C GLY A 68 2.69 -15.02 -1.18
N GLY A 69 3.23 -16.04 -1.85
CA GLY A 69 2.47 -16.91 -2.74
C GLY A 69 1.40 -17.71 -2.02
N LEU A 70 1.73 -18.34 -0.88
CA LEU A 70 0.77 -19.05 -0.04
C LEU A 70 -0.30 -18.11 0.53
N ALA A 71 0.11 -16.93 1.00
CA ALA A 71 -0.80 -15.90 1.49
C ALA A 71 -1.77 -15.45 0.39
N THR A 72 -1.26 -15.24 -0.83
CA THR A 72 -2.08 -14.89 -2.00
C THR A 72 -3.11 -15.96 -2.30
N LEU A 73 -2.71 -17.24 -2.33
CA LEU A 73 -3.61 -18.36 -2.55
C LEU A 73 -4.70 -18.42 -1.48
N LEU A 74 -4.33 -18.30 -0.20
CA LEU A 74 -5.28 -18.27 0.91
C LEU A 74 -6.27 -17.11 0.78
N GLN A 75 -5.78 -15.91 0.46
CA GLN A 75 -6.60 -14.70 0.35
C GLN A 75 -7.62 -14.79 -0.79
N THR A 76 -7.18 -15.27 -1.95
CA THR A 76 -7.94 -15.20 -3.20
C THR A 76 -8.84 -16.41 -3.44
N LEU A 77 -8.42 -17.62 -3.05
CA LEU A 77 -9.26 -18.82 -3.13
C LEU A 77 -10.21 -18.90 -1.92
N GLY A 78 -9.72 -18.48 -0.75
CA GLY A 78 -10.43 -18.53 0.50
C GLY A 78 -10.58 -19.95 1.07
N LEU A 79 -10.52 -20.03 2.38
CA LEU A 79 -10.94 -21.17 3.20
C LEU A 79 -12.08 -20.70 4.12
N PRO A 80 -12.83 -21.62 4.77
CA PRO A 80 -13.81 -21.20 5.77
C PRO A 80 -13.18 -20.26 6.80
N PHE A 81 -13.74 -19.04 6.93
CA PHE A 81 -13.27 -17.95 7.80
C PHE A 81 -11.98 -17.21 7.41
N PHE A 82 -11.30 -17.62 6.34
CA PHE A 82 -10.03 -17.03 5.91
C PHE A 82 -10.07 -16.70 4.42
N GLY A 83 -9.69 -15.48 4.07
CA GLY A 83 -9.64 -15.00 2.70
C GLY A 83 -10.95 -14.37 2.25
N CYS A 84 -10.85 -13.20 1.64
CA CYS A 84 -12.01 -12.45 1.16
C CYS A 84 -12.44 -12.87 -0.25
N GLN A 85 -11.73 -13.79 -0.91
CA GLN A 85 -12.03 -14.24 -2.27
C GLN A 85 -12.09 -13.09 -3.28
N LEU A 86 -11.17 -12.14 -3.19
CA LEU A 86 -10.99 -11.05 -4.15
C LEU A 86 -9.68 -11.23 -4.90
N PRO A 87 -9.48 -10.59 -6.08
CA PRO A 87 -8.21 -10.58 -6.79
C PRO A 87 -7.18 -9.70 -6.05
N LEU A 88 -6.77 -10.13 -4.87
CA LEU A 88 -5.79 -9.47 -4.01
C LEU A 88 -4.53 -10.32 -3.95
N VAL A 89 -3.42 -9.73 -4.38
CA VAL A 89 -2.12 -10.36 -4.21
C VAL A 89 -1.54 -9.93 -2.88
N GLN A 90 -0.96 -10.88 -2.16
CA GLN A 90 -0.31 -10.67 -0.88
C GLN A 90 1.21 -10.61 -1.07
N GLY A 91 1.87 -9.82 -0.24
CA GLY A 91 3.32 -9.75 -0.19
C GLY A 91 3.79 -9.16 1.11
N VAL A 92 5.10 -9.08 1.29
CA VAL A 92 5.69 -8.50 2.50
C VAL A 92 5.35 -7.00 2.58
N SER A 93 4.81 -6.57 3.71
CA SER A 93 4.41 -5.18 3.93
C SER A 93 5.62 -4.26 4.18
N PHE A 94 5.59 -3.09 3.55
CA PHE A 94 6.54 -2.00 3.83
C PHE A 94 6.30 -1.33 5.19
N ALA A 95 5.10 -1.46 5.75
CA ALA A 95 4.73 -0.81 7.02
C ALA A 95 5.62 -1.25 8.19
N GLY A 96 6.15 -2.48 8.16
CA GLY A 96 7.01 -3.00 9.20
C GLY A 96 8.49 -2.64 9.07
N VAL A 97 8.94 -2.14 7.92
CA VAL A 97 10.38 -2.08 7.60
C VAL A 97 11.16 -1.22 8.59
N ALA A 98 10.73 0.03 8.83
CA ALA A 98 11.43 0.92 9.76
C ALA A 98 11.45 0.35 11.19
N THR A 99 10.35 -0.28 11.63
CA THR A 99 10.26 -0.93 12.94
C THR A 99 11.19 -2.14 13.03
N MET A 100 11.25 -2.97 12.00
CA MET A 100 12.15 -4.12 11.96
C MET A 100 13.63 -3.70 11.94
N ILE A 101 13.98 -2.62 11.20
CA ILE A 101 15.34 -2.05 11.24
C ILE A 101 15.68 -1.54 12.65
N ALA A 102 14.75 -0.85 13.32
CA ALA A 102 14.97 -0.38 14.69
C ALA A 102 15.19 -1.54 15.68
N ILE A 103 14.43 -2.63 15.55
CA ILE A 103 14.61 -3.85 16.35
C ILE A 103 15.97 -4.50 16.07
N ILE A 104 16.40 -4.54 14.81
CA ILE A 104 17.73 -5.06 14.45
C ILE A 104 18.84 -4.17 15.03
N GLY A 105 18.68 -2.85 14.98
CA GLY A 105 19.68 -1.90 15.48
C GLY A 105 19.92 -2.00 16.99
N SER A 106 18.89 -2.34 17.78
CA SER A 106 19.00 -2.47 19.24
C SER A 106 19.65 -3.79 19.69
N ASP A 107 19.57 -4.85 18.88
CA ASP A 107 20.03 -6.20 19.23
C ASP A 107 21.17 -6.76 18.33
N GLY A 108 21.61 -6.00 17.33
CA GLY A 108 22.67 -6.40 16.39
C GLY A 108 22.34 -7.70 15.63
N ALA A 109 23.31 -8.61 15.52
CA ALA A 109 23.17 -9.89 14.80
C ALA A 109 22.09 -10.83 15.40
N GLY A 110 21.66 -10.61 16.64
CA GLY A 110 20.53 -11.33 17.26
C GLY A 110 19.15 -10.77 16.88
N GLY A 111 19.10 -9.71 16.07
CA GLY A 111 17.89 -8.96 15.75
C GLY A 111 16.88 -9.70 14.86
N ILE A 112 17.33 -10.56 13.95
CA ILE A 112 16.43 -11.31 13.05
C ILE A 112 15.50 -12.25 13.83
N PRO A 113 16.00 -13.14 14.72
CA PRO A 113 15.13 -13.93 15.60
C PRO A 113 14.09 -13.11 16.39
N VAL A 114 14.47 -11.90 16.85
CA VAL A 114 13.57 -10.99 17.57
C VAL A 114 12.51 -10.41 16.64
N VAL A 115 12.88 -10.00 15.42
CA VAL A 115 11.94 -9.57 14.39
C VAL A 115 10.94 -10.70 14.10
N LEU A 116 11.42 -11.91 13.81
CA LEU A 116 10.56 -13.06 13.50
C LEU A 116 9.61 -13.37 14.67
N GLY A 117 10.09 -13.40 15.91
CA GLY A 117 9.25 -13.63 17.10
C GLY A 117 8.23 -12.51 17.33
N SER A 118 8.64 -11.25 17.12
CA SER A 118 7.74 -10.11 17.25
C SER A 118 6.64 -10.09 16.18
N VAL A 119 6.93 -10.47 14.94
CA VAL A 119 5.94 -10.64 13.87
C VAL A 119 4.93 -11.73 14.25
N ILE A 120 5.39 -12.91 14.67
CA ILE A 120 4.50 -14.02 15.09
C ILE A 120 3.53 -13.55 16.18
N ALA A 121 4.05 -12.97 17.25
CA ALA A 121 3.23 -12.54 18.38
C ALA A 121 2.30 -11.38 18.03
N ALA A 122 2.78 -10.38 17.28
CA ALA A 122 1.96 -9.26 16.86
C ALA A 122 0.84 -9.69 15.90
N SER A 123 1.12 -10.59 14.96
CA SER A 123 0.11 -11.14 14.04
C SER A 123 -0.89 -12.05 14.75
N LEU A 124 -0.48 -12.79 15.79
CA LEU A 124 -1.42 -13.50 16.65
C LEU A 124 -2.37 -12.54 17.37
N ILE A 125 -1.85 -11.45 17.94
CA ILE A 125 -2.67 -10.40 18.55
C ILE A 125 -3.60 -9.79 17.49
N GLY A 126 -3.08 -9.48 16.30
CA GLY A 126 -3.83 -9.03 15.13
C GLY A 126 -5.00 -9.95 14.77
N LEU A 127 -4.74 -11.25 14.71
CA LEU A 127 -5.75 -12.26 14.41
C LEU A 127 -6.87 -12.28 15.47
N LEU A 128 -6.51 -12.13 16.76
CA LEU A 128 -7.45 -12.08 17.87
C LEU A 128 -8.33 -10.82 17.85
N ILE A 129 -7.77 -9.66 17.46
CA ILE A 129 -8.54 -8.40 17.38
C ILE A 129 -9.36 -8.30 16.10
N THR A 130 -9.01 -9.03 15.04
CA THR A 130 -9.66 -8.94 13.72
C THR A 130 -11.20 -9.01 13.74
N PRO A 131 -11.87 -9.92 14.50
CA PRO A 131 -13.33 -10.00 14.53
C PRO A 131 -14.02 -8.73 15.05
N VAL A 132 -13.32 -7.97 15.88
CA VAL A 132 -13.76 -6.69 16.43
C VAL A 132 -13.36 -5.57 15.46
N PHE A 133 -12.12 -5.62 14.96
CA PHE A 133 -11.56 -4.65 14.05
C PHE A 133 -12.39 -4.47 12.77
N SER A 134 -12.88 -5.57 12.18
CA SER A 134 -13.71 -5.50 10.97
C SER A 134 -15.05 -4.77 11.15
N ARG A 135 -15.46 -4.48 12.40
CA ARG A 135 -16.63 -3.67 12.74
C ARG A 135 -16.28 -2.23 13.09
N ILE A 136 -15.01 -1.96 13.38
CA ILE A 136 -14.46 -0.69 13.86
C ILE A 136 -13.67 0.02 12.74
N THR A 137 -13.53 -0.55 11.54
CA THR A 137 -12.82 0.09 10.41
C THR A 137 -13.30 1.50 10.09
N LYS A 138 -14.57 1.83 10.39
CA LYS A 138 -15.13 3.19 10.31
C LYS A 138 -14.43 4.24 11.19
N PHE A 139 -13.66 3.83 12.19
CA PHE A 139 -12.92 4.72 13.10
C PHE A 139 -11.50 5.03 12.61
N PHE A 140 -11.07 4.47 11.47
CA PHE A 140 -9.80 4.82 10.81
C PHE A 140 -10.08 5.65 9.56
N PRO A 141 -10.27 6.98 9.70
CA PRO A 141 -10.58 7.84 8.57
C PRO A 141 -9.40 7.89 7.58
N PRO A 142 -9.65 8.31 6.31
CA PRO A 142 -8.61 8.54 5.31
C PRO A 142 -7.44 9.43 5.82
N LEU A 143 -7.72 10.27 6.82
CA LEU A 143 -6.73 11.05 7.54
C LEU A 143 -5.62 10.19 8.17
N VAL A 144 -5.98 9.21 9.00
CA VAL A 144 -5.00 8.37 9.69
C VAL A 144 -4.27 7.47 8.69
N THR A 145 -5.02 6.86 7.78
CA THR A 145 -4.45 5.95 6.78
C THR A 145 -3.47 6.68 5.86
N GLY A 146 -3.85 7.88 5.41
CA GLY A 146 -3.04 8.71 4.54
C GLY A 146 -1.74 9.18 5.20
N ILE A 147 -1.80 9.63 6.47
CA ILE A 147 -0.61 10.01 7.25
C ILE A 147 0.38 8.85 7.29
N VAL A 148 -0.10 7.67 7.69
CA VAL A 148 0.79 6.52 7.88
C VAL A 148 1.41 6.07 6.56
N ILE A 149 0.63 5.94 5.48
CA ILE A 149 1.15 5.55 4.15
C ILE A 149 2.17 6.57 3.64
N THR A 150 1.91 7.87 3.80
CA THR A 150 2.88 8.92 3.44
C THR A 150 4.17 8.78 4.24
N THR A 151 4.07 8.58 5.55
CA THR A 151 5.23 8.39 6.42
C THR A 151 6.02 7.13 6.06
N ILE A 152 5.37 6.02 5.71
CA ILE A 152 6.06 4.80 5.23
C ILE A 152 7.00 5.16 4.06
N GLY A 153 6.48 5.79 3.00
CA GLY A 153 7.30 6.15 1.85
C GLY A 153 8.44 7.12 2.18
N LEU A 154 8.19 8.12 3.05
CA LEU A 154 9.21 9.07 3.48
C LEU A 154 10.31 8.42 4.32
N THR A 155 9.94 7.55 5.27
CA THR A 155 10.88 6.86 6.17
C THR A 155 11.80 5.88 5.45
N LEU A 156 11.43 5.43 4.25
CA LEU A 156 12.22 4.51 3.43
C LEU A 156 13.14 5.21 2.43
N MET A 157 13.02 6.54 2.26
CA MET A 157 13.90 7.28 1.37
C MET A 157 15.40 7.18 1.75
N PRO A 158 15.80 7.19 3.04
CA PRO A 158 17.19 6.95 3.44
C PRO A 158 17.74 5.60 2.96
N VAL A 159 16.89 4.57 2.85
CA VAL A 159 17.29 3.25 2.34
C VAL A 159 17.65 3.33 0.86
N ALA A 160 16.81 3.97 0.03
CA ALA A 160 17.10 4.19 -1.39
C ALA A 160 18.37 5.04 -1.58
N ALA A 161 18.56 6.08 -0.76
CA ALA A 161 19.78 6.89 -0.79
C ALA A 161 21.02 6.06 -0.44
N ARG A 162 20.96 5.24 0.61
CA ARG A 162 22.06 4.33 0.98
C ARG A 162 22.38 3.33 -0.13
N TRP A 163 21.36 2.78 -0.78
CA TRP A 163 21.52 1.90 -1.93
C TRP A 163 22.18 2.60 -3.12
N ALA A 164 21.75 3.81 -3.44
CA ALA A 164 22.33 4.62 -4.52
C ALA A 164 23.83 4.91 -4.26
N MET A 165 24.22 5.04 -3.00
CA MET A 165 25.63 5.19 -2.60
C MET A 165 26.43 3.88 -2.62
N GLY A 166 25.84 2.72 -2.95
CA GLY A 166 26.55 1.42 -2.97
C GLY A 166 26.22 0.51 -1.78
N GLY A 167 25.26 0.86 -0.93
CA GLY A 167 24.65 -0.03 0.08
C GLY A 167 25.50 -0.31 1.33
N ASN A 168 26.82 -0.36 1.18
CA ASN A 168 27.77 -0.60 2.26
C ASN A 168 28.51 0.69 2.64
N SER A 169 28.12 1.32 3.75
CA SER A 169 28.75 2.55 4.26
C SER A 169 30.23 2.41 4.65
N SER A 170 30.73 1.18 4.80
CA SER A 170 32.13 0.90 5.12
C SER A 170 32.98 0.61 3.88
N ALA A 171 32.38 0.53 2.69
CA ALA A 171 33.10 0.31 1.44
C ALA A 171 33.81 1.60 0.99
N ALA A 172 35.01 1.48 0.42
CA ALA A 172 35.80 2.63 -0.02
C ALA A 172 35.15 3.42 -1.18
N ASP A 173 34.30 2.75 -1.96
CA ASP A 173 33.55 3.31 -3.07
C ASP A 173 32.14 3.78 -2.67
N PHE A 174 31.82 3.82 -1.37
CA PHE A 174 30.55 4.33 -0.88
C PHE A 174 30.37 5.80 -1.26
N GLY A 175 29.26 6.11 -1.95
CA GLY A 175 28.98 7.44 -2.48
C GLY A 175 29.84 7.83 -3.69
N SER A 176 30.56 6.89 -4.30
CA SER A 176 31.35 7.16 -5.51
C SER A 176 30.47 7.65 -6.68
N MET A 177 31.06 8.42 -7.59
CA MET A 177 30.38 8.88 -8.80
C MET A 177 29.89 7.72 -9.67
N ALA A 178 30.56 6.57 -9.63
CA ALA A 178 30.14 5.37 -10.34
C ALA A 178 28.81 4.82 -9.77
N ASN A 179 28.72 4.67 -8.45
CA ASN A 179 27.50 4.19 -7.78
C ASN A 179 26.34 5.18 -7.98
N ILE A 180 26.58 6.48 -7.76
CA ILE A 180 25.56 7.52 -7.98
C ILE A 180 25.15 7.61 -9.45
N GLY A 181 26.10 7.53 -10.38
CA GLY A 181 25.84 7.53 -11.82
C GLY A 181 24.99 6.35 -12.27
N LEU A 182 25.26 5.15 -11.75
CA LEU A 182 24.48 3.94 -12.03
C LEU A 182 23.06 4.03 -11.45
N ALA A 183 22.91 4.59 -10.24
CA ALA A 183 21.60 4.86 -9.64
C ALA A 183 20.80 5.90 -10.46
N ALA A 184 21.44 7.00 -10.87
CA ALA A 184 20.84 8.04 -11.69
C ALA A 184 20.44 7.50 -13.08
N PHE A 185 21.28 6.68 -13.69
CA PHE A 185 20.97 5.99 -14.95
C PHE A 185 19.76 5.07 -14.81
N THR A 186 19.70 4.30 -13.71
CA THR A 186 18.57 3.41 -13.45
C THR A 186 17.28 4.21 -13.26
N LEU A 187 17.31 5.28 -12.46
CA LEU A 187 16.18 6.20 -12.27
C LEU A 187 15.72 6.80 -13.61
N ALA A 188 16.65 7.33 -14.41
CA ALA A 188 16.34 7.88 -15.73
C ALA A 188 15.67 6.82 -16.63
N THR A 189 16.16 5.59 -16.60
CA THR A 189 15.57 4.46 -17.33
C THR A 189 14.14 4.17 -16.85
N VAL A 190 13.88 4.16 -15.53
CA VAL A 190 12.52 4.01 -15.00
C VAL A 190 11.60 5.10 -15.53
N LEU A 191 12.03 6.37 -15.46
CA LEU A 191 11.23 7.51 -15.90
C LEU A 191 10.95 7.47 -17.42
N LEU A 192 11.96 7.13 -18.22
CA LEU A 192 11.83 6.99 -19.67
C LEU A 192 10.86 5.88 -20.02
N LEU A 193 11.02 4.68 -19.45
CA LEU A 193 10.13 3.53 -19.68
C LEU A 193 8.70 3.81 -19.20
N SER A 194 8.54 4.57 -18.12
CA SER A 194 7.22 4.98 -17.60
C SER A 194 6.49 5.93 -18.53
N LYS A 195 7.22 6.75 -19.29
CA LYS A 195 6.69 7.72 -20.27
C LYS A 195 6.38 7.09 -21.65
N VAL A 196 6.88 5.88 -21.93
CA VAL A 196 6.58 5.18 -23.20
C VAL A 196 5.07 4.92 -23.28
N GLY A 197 4.46 5.18 -24.44
CA GLY A 197 3.01 5.00 -24.68
C GLY A 197 2.48 3.56 -24.59
N SER A 198 3.30 2.59 -24.17
CA SER A 198 2.90 1.21 -23.94
C SER A 198 2.63 0.96 -22.46
N ALA A 199 1.37 0.71 -22.13
CA ALA A 199 0.95 0.46 -20.74
C ALA A 199 1.66 -0.74 -20.12
N SER A 200 1.99 -1.77 -20.89
CA SER A 200 2.73 -2.95 -20.39
C SER A 200 4.18 -2.62 -20.05
N ILE A 201 4.85 -1.78 -20.84
CA ILE A 201 6.22 -1.34 -20.55
C ILE A 201 6.23 -0.42 -19.33
N SER A 202 5.31 0.53 -19.26
CA SER A 202 5.21 1.48 -18.14
C SER A 202 5.01 0.77 -16.79
N ARG A 203 4.18 -0.28 -16.75
CA ARG A 203 3.96 -1.12 -15.55
C ARG A 203 5.16 -1.98 -15.15
N LEU A 204 6.00 -2.35 -16.10
CA LEU A 204 7.21 -3.13 -15.88
C LEU A 204 8.46 -2.26 -15.79
N SER A 205 8.30 -0.93 -15.81
CA SER A 205 9.40 0.04 -15.91
C SER A 205 10.47 -0.16 -14.84
N ILE A 206 10.07 -0.40 -13.58
CA ILE A 206 10.99 -0.66 -12.47
C ILE A 206 11.79 -1.93 -12.72
N LEU A 207 11.12 -3.05 -13.02
CA LEU A 207 11.77 -4.34 -13.26
C LEU A 207 12.71 -4.27 -14.47
N LEU A 208 12.24 -3.69 -15.59
CA LEU A 208 13.04 -3.53 -16.80
C LEU A 208 14.23 -2.60 -16.59
N ALA A 209 14.05 -1.49 -15.87
CA ALA A 209 15.16 -0.61 -15.54
C ALA A 209 16.18 -1.28 -14.63
N MET A 210 15.76 -2.13 -13.69
CA MET A 210 16.68 -2.94 -12.88
C MET A 210 17.48 -3.91 -13.76
N ILE A 211 16.83 -4.58 -14.72
CA ILE A 211 17.53 -5.47 -15.67
C ILE A 211 18.54 -4.67 -16.49
N ILE A 212 18.12 -3.57 -17.11
CA ILE A 212 18.98 -2.72 -17.96
C ILE A 212 20.15 -2.13 -17.14
N GLY A 213 19.87 -1.59 -15.96
CA GLY A 213 20.89 -1.05 -15.05
C GLY A 213 21.89 -2.11 -14.61
N THR A 214 21.42 -3.33 -14.33
CA THR A 214 22.29 -4.46 -13.99
C THR A 214 23.18 -4.87 -15.17
N LEU A 215 22.65 -4.92 -16.38
CA LEU A 215 23.44 -5.24 -17.59
C LEU A 215 24.52 -4.18 -17.83
N VAL A 216 24.20 -2.90 -17.63
CA VAL A 216 25.19 -1.82 -17.68
C VAL A 216 26.24 -2.02 -16.59
N ALA A 217 25.85 -2.34 -15.36
CA ALA A 217 26.78 -2.60 -14.27
C ALA A 217 27.73 -3.77 -14.57
N VAL A 218 27.24 -4.85 -15.18
CA VAL A 218 28.07 -5.98 -15.66
C VAL A 218 29.10 -5.50 -16.69
N ALA A 219 28.68 -4.68 -17.66
CA ALA A 219 29.58 -4.16 -18.69
C ALA A 219 30.70 -3.27 -18.11
N PHE A 220 30.45 -2.59 -17.00
CA PHE A 220 31.43 -1.79 -16.26
C PHE A 220 32.17 -2.56 -15.16
N GLY A 221 31.96 -3.88 -15.03
CA GLY A 221 32.63 -4.71 -14.01
C GLY A 221 32.16 -4.44 -12.57
N MET A 222 30.99 -3.83 -12.39
CA MET A 222 30.40 -3.48 -11.09
C MET A 222 29.45 -4.55 -10.53
N ALA A 223 29.32 -5.70 -11.21
CA ALA A 223 28.44 -6.78 -10.81
C ALA A 223 29.12 -8.15 -11.05
N ASP A 224 29.03 -9.05 -10.07
CA ASP A 224 29.53 -10.42 -10.16
C ASP A 224 28.40 -11.43 -10.00
N PHE A 225 28.22 -12.28 -11.02
CA PHE A 225 27.20 -13.33 -11.07
C PHE A 225 27.80 -14.74 -10.94
N SER A 226 29.11 -14.87 -10.72
CA SER A 226 29.82 -16.14 -10.67
C SER A 226 29.22 -17.14 -9.66
N GLN A 227 28.70 -16.62 -8.54
CA GLN A 227 28.13 -17.44 -7.46
C GLN A 227 26.63 -17.70 -7.59
N VAL A 228 25.93 -17.15 -8.60
CA VAL A 228 24.47 -17.31 -8.68
C VAL A 228 24.04 -18.76 -8.93
N LEU A 229 24.84 -19.50 -9.70
CA LEU A 229 24.62 -20.93 -9.95
C LEU A 229 25.30 -21.84 -8.91
N SER A 230 25.99 -21.26 -7.92
CA SER A 230 26.58 -22.01 -6.82
C SER A 230 25.49 -22.38 -5.79
N GLY A 231 25.06 -23.64 -5.81
CA GLY A 231 24.05 -24.17 -4.89
C GLY A 231 22.83 -24.78 -5.58
N PRO A 232 21.86 -25.31 -4.80
CA PRO A 232 20.70 -25.97 -5.36
C PRO A 232 19.86 -25.00 -6.19
N LEU A 233 19.33 -25.53 -7.31
CA LEU A 233 18.40 -24.79 -8.19
C LEU A 233 16.97 -24.83 -7.63
N LEU A 234 16.59 -25.94 -7.01
CA LEU A 234 15.31 -26.15 -6.35
C LEU A 234 15.55 -26.55 -4.89
N ALA A 235 14.97 -25.80 -3.95
CA ALA A 235 14.96 -26.16 -2.54
C ALA A 235 13.73 -25.56 -1.85
N MET A 236 13.17 -26.29 -0.88
CA MET A 236 12.16 -25.73 0.02
C MET A 236 12.84 -24.77 0.99
N PRO A 237 12.23 -23.60 1.32
CA PRO A 237 12.71 -22.77 2.41
C PRO A 237 12.79 -23.58 3.70
N GLU A 238 14.00 -23.68 4.27
CA GLU A 238 14.22 -24.45 5.49
C GLU A 238 13.52 -23.76 6.67
N PRO A 239 12.59 -24.45 7.36
CA PRO A 239 11.92 -23.87 8.51
C PRO A 239 12.95 -23.47 9.57
N LEU A 240 12.83 -22.24 10.08
CA LEU A 240 13.66 -21.70 11.16
C LEU A 240 15.16 -21.63 10.84
N HIS A 241 15.53 -21.48 9.55
CA HIS A 241 16.92 -21.27 9.10
C HIS A 241 17.65 -20.15 9.87
N PHE A 242 16.94 -19.07 10.19
CA PHE A 242 17.49 -17.91 10.91
C PHE A 242 17.46 -18.06 12.43
N GLY A 243 17.16 -19.27 12.95
CA GLY A 243 17.08 -19.57 14.36
C GLY A 243 15.66 -19.56 14.94
N MET A 244 15.56 -19.94 16.21
CA MET A 244 14.29 -19.95 16.93
C MET A 244 13.76 -18.52 17.16
N PRO A 245 12.46 -18.25 16.95
CA PRO A 245 11.90 -16.92 17.20
C PRO A 245 12.08 -16.50 18.66
N VAL A 246 12.50 -15.25 18.87
CA VAL A 246 12.72 -14.66 20.20
C VAL A 246 11.65 -13.62 20.49
N PHE A 247 11.01 -13.74 21.65
CA PHE A 247 9.87 -12.90 22.02
C PHE A 247 10.28 -11.80 22.99
N LYS A 248 10.51 -10.58 22.48
CA LYS A 248 10.77 -9.39 23.31
C LYS A 248 9.56 -8.46 23.34
N VAL A 249 9.11 -8.10 24.54
CA VAL A 249 7.89 -7.31 24.75
C VAL A 249 7.90 -5.99 23.97
N ALA A 250 9.00 -5.22 24.04
CA ALA A 250 9.09 -3.94 23.32
C ALA A 250 8.96 -4.11 21.80
N ALA A 251 9.65 -5.11 21.23
CA ALA A 251 9.56 -5.43 19.80
C ALA A 251 8.15 -5.90 19.41
N ILE A 252 7.50 -6.73 20.23
CA ILE A 252 6.12 -7.17 20.03
C ILE A 252 5.18 -5.97 20.01
N LEU A 253 5.28 -5.07 20.99
CA LEU A 253 4.43 -3.87 21.06
C LEU A 253 4.62 -2.97 19.84
N SER A 254 5.86 -2.73 19.41
CA SER A 254 6.13 -1.97 18.18
C SER A 254 5.53 -2.64 16.94
N MET A 255 5.65 -3.97 16.83
CA MET A 255 5.06 -4.71 15.71
C MET A 255 3.52 -4.80 15.79
N VAL A 256 2.91 -4.72 16.97
CA VAL A 256 1.44 -4.62 17.10
C VAL A 256 0.93 -3.33 16.48
N ILE A 257 1.66 -2.20 16.65
CA ILE A 257 1.31 -0.94 15.99
C ILE A 257 1.36 -1.10 14.47
N VAL A 258 2.42 -1.74 13.96
CA VAL A 258 2.55 -2.08 12.53
C VAL A 258 1.37 -2.94 12.07
N VAL A 259 1.01 -3.98 12.82
CA VAL A 259 -0.12 -4.87 12.48
C VAL A 259 -1.44 -4.11 12.44
N ILE A 260 -1.69 -3.18 13.37
CA ILE A 260 -2.89 -2.33 13.32
C ILE A 260 -2.90 -1.50 12.04
N VAL A 261 -1.78 -0.89 11.67
CA VAL A 261 -1.63 -0.15 10.41
C VAL A 261 -1.91 -1.06 9.21
N THR A 262 -1.32 -2.25 9.18
CA THR A 262 -1.53 -3.23 8.11
C THR A 262 -3.00 -3.65 8.00
N LEU A 263 -3.70 -3.85 9.13
CA LEU A 263 -5.13 -4.16 9.12
C LEU A 263 -5.97 -3.03 8.52
N VAL A 264 -5.61 -1.78 8.79
CA VAL A 264 -6.25 -0.60 8.19
C VAL A 264 -5.99 -0.55 6.68
N GLU A 265 -4.73 -0.73 6.27
CA GLU A 265 -4.31 -0.73 4.86
C GLU A 265 -5.01 -1.84 4.07
N THR A 266 -4.93 -3.09 4.54
CA THR A 266 -5.62 -4.23 3.92
C THR A 266 -7.13 -4.01 3.87
N SER A 267 -7.74 -3.35 4.87
CA SER A 267 -9.16 -3.00 4.83
C SER A 267 -9.49 -2.05 3.69
N ALA A 268 -8.69 -1.00 3.50
CA ALA A 268 -8.86 -0.05 2.40
C ALA A 268 -8.69 -0.72 1.04
N ASP A 269 -7.69 -1.60 0.89
CA ASP A 269 -7.44 -2.34 -0.35
C ASP A 269 -8.57 -3.31 -0.70
N ILE A 270 -9.09 -4.05 0.29
CA ILE A 270 -10.25 -4.95 0.10
C ILE A 270 -11.46 -4.15 -0.39
N LEU A 271 -11.76 -3.02 0.24
CA LEU A 271 -12.90 -2.17 -0.12
C LEU A 271 -12.71 -1.54 -1.51
N ALA A 272 -11.51 -1.04 -1.80
CA ALA A 272 -11.18 -0.46 -3.10
C ALA A 272 -11.31 -1.49 -4.23
N VAL A 273 -10.80 -2.71 -4.06
CA VAL A 273 -11.00 -3.78 -5.05
C VAL A 273 -12.49 -4.11 -5.21
N GLY A 274 -13.23 -4.17 -4.10
CA GLY A 274 -14.67 -4.36 -4.12
C GLY A 274 -15.39 -3.35 -5.02
N GLU A 275 -15.07 -2.07 -4.85
CA GLU A 275 -15.58 -0.96 -5.66
C GLU A 275 -15.16 -1.07 -7.13
N ILE A 276 -13.87 -1.29 -7.40
CA ILE A 276 -13.30 -1.39 -8.76
C ILE A 276 -14.00 -2.50 -9.57
N ILE A 277 -14.22 -3.66 -8.96
CA ILE A 277 -14.77 -4.80 -9.70
C ILE A 277 -16.30 -4.84 -9.67
N GLY A 278 -16.93 -4.04 -8.81
CA GLY A 278 -18.38 -3.94 -8.65
C GLY A 278 -18.98 -5.05 -7.77
N THR A 279 -18.25 -5.52 -6.77
CA THR A 279 -18.69 -6.59 -5.85
C THR A 279 -18.88 -6.05 -4.44
N LYS A 280 -19.91 -6.53 -3.74
CA LYS A 280 -20.17 -6.12 -2.36
C LYS A 280 -19.16 -6.76 -1.41
N VAL A 281 -18.59 -5.94 -0.54
CA VAL A 281 -17.75 -6.37 0.58
C VAL A 281 -18.48 -6.08 1.87
N ASP A 282 -18.97 -7.12 2.53
CA ASP A 282 -19.57 -7.02 3.86
C ASP A 282 -18.52 -7.20 4.97
N SER A 283 -18.92 -6.96 6.23
CA SER A 283 -18.02 -7.07 7.39
C SER A 283 -17.49 -8.49 7.60
N LYS A 284 -18.21 -9.52 7.15
CA LYS A 284 -17.78 -10.91 7.21
C LYS A 284 -16.67 -11.17 6.19
N ARG A 285 -16.84 -10.73 4.94
CA ARG A 285 -15.86 -10.86 3.87
C ARG A 285 -14.60 -10.07 4.18
N LEU A 286 -14.76 -8.85 4.68
CA LEU A 286 -13.65 -8.03 5.19
C LEU A 286 -12.93 -8.75 6.33
N GLY A 287 -13.66 -9.23 7.34
CA GLY A 287 -13.09 -9.98 8.47
C GLY A 287 -12.34 -11.24 8.05
N ASN A 288 -12.85 -11.99 7.07
CA ASN A 288 -12.15 -13.17 6.53
C ASN A 288 -10.84 -12.77 5.84
N GLY A 289 -10.85 -11.66 5.08
CA GLY A 289 -9.64 -11.14 4.44
C GLY A 289 -8.57 -10.74 5.45
N LEU A 290 -8.96 -9.99 6.48
CA LEU A 290 -8.03 -9.60 7.56
C LEU A 290 -7.51 -10.81 8.35
N ARG A 291 -8.32 -11.84 8.57
CA ARG A 291 -7.87 -13.07 9.23
C ARG A 291 -6.84 -13.83 8.40
N ALA A 292 -7.04 -13.91 7.09
CA ALA A 292 -6.09 -14.55 6.19
C ALA A 292 -4.76 -13.80 6.15
N ASP A 293 -4.81 -12.47 6.20
CA ASP A 293 -3.62 -11.63 6.28
C ASP A 293 -2.80 -11.91 7.56
N MET A 294 -3.48 -11.91 8.72
CA MET A 294 -2.85 -12.15 10.01
C MET A 294 -2.34 -13.57 10.20
N ILE A 295 -3.09 -14.58 9.75
CA ILE A 295 -2.61 -15.96 9.87
C ILE A 295 -1.42 -16.21 8.94
N SER A 296 -1.42 -15.64 7.73
CA SER A 296 -0.29 -15.72 6.82
C SER A 296 0.95 -15.04 7.42
N SER A 297 0.77 -13.86 8.01
CA SER A 297 1.83 -13.12 8.71
C SER A 297 2.36 -13.87 9.95
N MET A 298 1.52 -14.62 10.65
CA MET A 298 1.93 -15.43 11.80
C MET A 298 2.79 -16.63 11.38
N PHE A 299 2.52 -17.24 10.22
CA PHE A 299 3.27 -18.41 9.75
C PHE A 299 4.47 -18.06 8.86
N ALA A 300 4.47 -16.91 8.19
CA ALA A 300 5.55 -16.45 7.32
C ALA A 300 6.95 -16.45 8.00
N PRO A 301 7.09 -16.02 9.27
CA PRO A 301 8.36 -16.07 9.99
C PRO A 301 8.96 -17.46 10.17
N LEU A 302 8.14 -18.52 10.15
CA LEU A 302 8.66 -19.89 10.25
C LEU A 302 9.56 -20.25 9.07
N PHE A 303 9.37 -19.61 7.92
CA PHE A 303 10.18 -19.83 6.72
C PHE A 303 11.24 -18.74 6.51
N GLY A 304 11.33 -17.75 7.40
CA GLY A 304 12.20 -16.58 7.21
C GLY A 304 11.57 -15.47 6.38
N SER A 305 10.26 -15.27 6.47
CA SER A 305 9.57 -14.10 5.92
C SER A 305 8.94 -13.25 7.02
N PHE A 306 8.23 -12.19 6.63
CA PHE A 306 7.75 -11.13 7.52
C PHE A 306 6.24 -10.94 7.38
N THR A 307 5.72 -9.86 7.97
CA THR A 307 4.30 -9.50 7.90
C THR A 307 3.83 -9.43 6.45
N GLN A 308 2.79 -10.21 6.12
CA GLN A 308 2.11 -10.17 4.85
C GLN A 308 1.03 -9.09 4.86
N SER A 309 0.69 -8.56 3.69
CA SER A 309 -0.38 -7.58 3.48
C SER A 309 -0.85 -7.61 2.04
N ALA A 310 -2.05 -7.07 1.79
CA ALA A 310 -2.47 -6.73 0.44
C ALA A 310 -1.49 -5.74 -0.22
N PHE A 311 -1.19 -5.98 -1.50
CA PHE A 311 -0.27 -5.15 -2.26
C PHE A 311 -1.05 -4.09 -3.06
N ALA A 312 -1.05 -2.84 -2.59
CA ALA A 312 -1.80 -1.74 -3.17
C ALA A 312 -1.49 -1.49 -4.67
N GLN A 313 -0.26 -1.75 -5.13
CA GLN A 313 0.08 -1.64 -6.56
C GLN A 313 -0.74 -2.60 -7.43
N ASN A 314 -1.06 -3.79 -6.91
CA ASN A 314 -1.85 -4.77 -7.64
C ASN A 314 -3.34 -4.42 -7.64
N VAL A 315 -3.84 -3.69 -6.64
CA VAL A 315 -5.17 -3.07 -6.68
C VAL A 315 -5.28 -2.08 -7.83
N GLY A 316 -4.27 -1.22 -7.99
CA GLY A 316 -4.17 -0.30 -9.13
C GLY A 316 -4.09 -1.03 -10.47
N LEU A 317 -3.40 -2.18 -10.52
CA LEU A 317 -3.33 -3.00 -11.73
C LEU A 317 -4.71 -3.54 -12.13
N VAL A 318 -5.50 -4.03 -11.19
CA VAL A 318 -6.88 -4.50 -11.45
C VAL A 318 -7.74 -3.35 -11.99
N ALA A 319 -7.64 -2.15 -11.42
CA ALA A 319 -8.38 -0.98 -11.89
C ALA A 319 -8.09 -0.60 -13.35
N VAL A 320 -6.83 -0.72 -13.77
CA VAL A 320 -6.39 -0.31 -15.12
C VAL A 320 -6.58 -1.42 -16.15
N THR A 321 -6.32 -2.68 -15.77
CA THR A 321 -6.42 -3.82 -16.71
C THR A 321 -7.85 -4.33 -16.87
N GLY A 322 -8.71 -4.11 -15.87
CA GLY A 322 -10.06 -4.67 -15.84
C GLY A 322 -10.10 -6.19 -15.65
N VAL A 323 -8.96 -6.84 -15.36
CA VAL A 323 -8.91 -8.29 -15.10
C VAL A 323 -9.35 -8.55 -13.66
N LYS A 324 -10.60 -8.97 -13.49
CA LYS A 324 -11.26 -9.13 -12.18
C LYS A 324 -11.11 -10.52 -11.58
N SER A 325 -10.70 -11.50 -12.39
CA SER A 325 -10.70 -12.92 -12.01
C SER A 325 -9.76 -13.21 -10.83
N ARG A 326 -10.30 -13.84 -9.79
CA ARG A 326 -9.49 -14.33 -8.66
C ARG A 326 -8.58 -15.50 -9.06
N TYR A 327 -8.90 -16.24 -10.13
CA TYR A 327 -8.10 -17.38 -10.58
C TYR A 327 -6.80 -16.94 -11.29
N VAL A 328 -6.82 -15.77 -11.92
CA VAL A 328 -5.61 -15.09 -12.40
C VAL A 328 -4.67 -14.82 -11.23
N VAL A 329 -5.20 -14.24 -10.15
CA VAL A 329 -4.43 -13.95 -8.94
C VAL A 329 -3.99 -15.22 -8.20
N ALA A 330 -4.81 -16.27 -8.19
CA ALA A 330 -4.41 -17.57 -7.67
C ALA A 330 -3.22 -18.15 -8.47
N THR A 331 -3.24 -17.98 -9.79
CA THR A 331 -2.12 -18.39 -10.66
C THR A 331 -0.87 -17.57 -10.37
N ALA A 332 -1.00 -16.26 -10.11
CA ALA A 332 0.11 -15.43 -9.62
C ALA A 332 0.67 -15.96 -8.29
N GLY A 333 -0.20 -16.34 -7.34
CA GLY A 333 0.20 -16.98 -6.08
C GLY A 333 0.98 -18.28 -6.29
N LEU A 334 0.55 -19.13 -7.22
CA LEU A 334 1.26 -20.36 -7.59
C LEU A 334 2.63 -20.07 -8.22
N ILE A 335 2.72 -19.06 -9.07
CA ILE A 335 4.00 -18.61 -9.65
C ILE A 335 4.94 -18.14 -8.53
N LEU A 336 4.45 -17.35 -7.57
CA LEU A 336 5.24 -16.89 -6.42
C LEU A 336 5.74 -18.05 -5.55
N VAL A 337 4.88 -19.03 -5.26
CA VAL A 337 5.28 -20.27 -4.57
C VAL A 337 6.39 -20.95 -5.35
N THR A 338 6.22 -21.14 -6.66
CA THR A 338 7.22 -21.78 -7.53
C THR A 338 8.55 -21.03 -7.53
N LEU A 339 8.52 -19.70 -7.63
CA LEU A 339 9.73 -18.86 -7.55
C LEU A 339 10.40 -18.94 -6.17
N GLY A 340 9.62 -19.04 -5.10
CA GLY A 340 10.14 -19.23 -3.74
C GLY A 340 10.80 -20.60 -3.51
N LEU A 341 10.46 -21.60 -4.33
CA LEU A 341 11.14 -22.91 -4.36
C LEU A 341 12.43 -22.90 -5.20
N LEU A 342 12.75 -21.78 -5.85
CA LEU A 342 13.93 -21.62 -6.70
C LEU A 342 14.93 -20.65 -6.03
N PRO A 343 15.77 -21.09 -5.08
CA PRO A 343 16.76 -20.23 -4.41
C PRO A 343 17.69 -19.48 -5.37
N VAL A 344 17.90 -20.02 -6.58
CA VAL A 344 18.63 -19.35 -7.67
C VAL A 344 18.04 -17.97 -8.01
N MET A 345 16.71 -17.81 -7.93
CA MET A 345 16.06 -16.52 -8.13
C MET A 345 16.42 -15.54 -7.02
N GLY A 346 16.47 -16.00 -5.76
CA GLY A 346 16.93 -15.19 -4.63
C GLY A 346 18.39 -14.75 -4.78
N ARG A 347 19.29 -15.68 -5.16
CA ARG A 347 20.70 -15.37 -5.42
C ARG A 347 20.89 -14.40 -6.58
N LEU A 348 20.10 -14.54 -7.66
CA LEU A 348 20.14 -13.63 -8.80
C LEU A 348 19.79 -12.20 -8.38
N ILE A 349 18.77 -12.02 -7.54
CA ILE A 349 18.39 -10.70 -7.03
C ILE A 349 19.40 -10.15 -6.03
N ALA A 350 19.96 -10.99 -5.16
CA ALA A 350 21.01 -10.59 -4.23
C ALA A 350 22.31 -10.15 -4.95
N ALA A 351 22.54 -10.60 -6.19
CA ALA A 351 23.67 -10.20 -7.03
C ALA A 351 23.43 -8.87 -7.80
N VAL A 352 22.20 -8.33 -7.79
CA VAL A 352 21.92 -7.03 -8.39
C VAL A 352 22.66 -5.94 -7.61
N PRO A 353 23.48 -5.09 -8.27
CA PRO A 353 24.19 -4.02 -7.59
C PRO A 353 23.23 -3.09 -6.86
N THR A 354 23.54 -2.77 -5.60
CA THR A 354 22.67 -1.93 -4.77
C THR A 354 22.44 -0.55 -5.37
N ALA A 355 23.40 -0.01 -6.13
CA ALA A 355 23.22 1.26 -6.84
C ALA A 355 22.04 1.23 -7.83
N VAL A 356 21.84 0.12 -8.54
CA VAL A 356 20.68 -0.09 -9.42
C VAL A 356 19.39 -0.10 -8.61
N LEU A 357 19.38 -0.84 -7.49
CA LEU A 357 18.26 -0.84 -6.53
C LEU A 357 17.99 0.55 -5.95
N GLY A 358 19.01 1.39 -5.78
CA GLY A 358 18.87 2.78 -5.31
C GLY A 358 18.07 3.63 -6.29
N GLY A 359 18.41 3.59 -7.57
CA GLY A 359 17.67 4.30 -8.62
C GLY A 359 16.20 3.84 -8.74
N ALA A 360 15.97 2.53 -8.69
CA ALA A 360 14.62 1.95 -8.64
C ALA A 360 13.88 2.29 -7.34
N GLY A 361 14.59 2.30 -6.22
CA GLY A 361 14.08 2.54 -4.87
C GLY A 361 13.51 3.94 -4.68
N VAL A 362 14.10 4.95 -5.32
CA VAL A 362 13.57 6.32 -5.31
C VAL A 362 12.13 6.36 -5.84
N VAL A 363 11.87 5.65 -6.96
CA VAL A 363 10.52 5.57 -7.54
C VAL A 363 9.62 4.68 -6.69
N LEU A 364 10.13 3.54 -6.21
CA LEU A 364 9.36 2.58 -5.41
C LEU A 364 8.81 3.24 -4.13
N PHE A 365 9.68 3.84 -3.30
CA PHE A 365 9.27 4.47 -2.04
C PHE A 365 8.58 5.82 -2.26
N GLY A 366 9.02 6.60 -3.26
CA GLY A 366 8.36 7.84 -3.63
C GLY A 366 6.91 7.63 -4.07
N THR A 367 6.62 6.55 -4.81
CA THR A 367 5.24 6.21 -5.20
C THR A 367 4.39 5.82 -3.99
N VAL A 368 4.96 5.13 -2.98
CA VAL A 368 4.25 4.83 -1.72
C VAL A 368 3.88 6.13 -1.01
N ALA A 369 4.83 7.07 -0.87
CA ALA A 369 4.56 8.37 -0.25
C ALA A 369 3.46 9.15 -0.99
N ALA A 370 3.53 9.17 -2.33
CA ALA A 370 2.54 9.82 -3.19
C ALA A 370 1.15 9.17 -3.10
N SER A 371 1.06 7.85 -2.94
CA SER A 371 -0.21 7.15 -2.70
C SER A 371 -0.86 7.57 -1.38
N GLY A 372 -0.05 7.75 -0.33
CA GLY A 372 -0.51 8.31 0.94
C GLY A 372 -1.04 9.72 0.78
N ILE A 373 -0.33 10.57 0.02
CA ILE A 373 -0.77 11.95 -0.29
C ILE A 373 -2.08 11.96 -1.06
N ARG A 374 -2.25 11.05 -2.03
CA ARG A 374 -3.52 10.89 -2.77
C ARG A 374 -4.67 10.47 -1.85
N THR A 375 -4.39 9.70 -0.81
CA THR A 375 -5.38 9.34 0.23
C THR A 375 -5.70 10.54 1.11
N LEU A 376 -4.69 11.31 1.52
CA LEU A 376 -4.86 12.57 2.28
C LEU A 376 -5.63 13.64 1.50
N ALA A 377 -5.57 13.63 0.17
CA ALA A 377 -6.32 14.54 -0.68
C ALA A 377 -7.85 14.33 -0.60
N LYS A 378 -8.32 13.19 -0.08
CA LYS A 378 -9.75 12.91 0.16
C LYS A 378 -10.24 13.44 1.50
N VAL A 379 -9.35 13.96 2.36
CA VAL A 379 -9.69 14.47 3.68
C VAL A 379 -10.18 15.91 3.55
N ASP A 380 -11.25 16.25 4.28
CA ASP A 380 -11.67 17.64 4.42
C ASP A 380 -10.75 18.37 5.40
N TYR A 381 -10.21 19.52 4.99
CA TYR A 381 -9.35 20.38 5.80
C TYR A 381 -10.02 21.70 6.18
N ARG A 382 -11.27 21.92 5.76
CA ARG A 382 -11.97 23.17 5.99
C ARG A 382 -12.52 23.21 7.41
N ASN A 383 -12.28 24.31 8.11
CA ASN A 383 -12.85 24.58 9.43
C ASN A 383 -12.63 23.45 10.47
N ASN A 384 -11.51 22.71 10.37
CA ASN A 384 -11.20 21.61 11.28
C ASN A 384 -9.69 21.48 11.54
N MET A 385 -9.30 20.63 12.50
CA MET A 385 -7.90 20.46 12.92
C MET A 385 -7.12 19.42 12.08
N ASN A 386 -7.70 18.90 11.00
CA ASN A 386 -7.09 17.80 10.25
C ASN A 386 -5.71 18.18 9.68
N LEU A 387 -5.51 19.43 9.28
CA LEU A 387 -4.21 19.90 8.80
C LEU A 387 -3.13 19.83 9.91
N ILE A 388 -3.49 20.20 11.14
CA ILE A 388 -2.59 20.12 12.31
C ILE A 388 -2.29 18.66 12.64
N ILE A 389 -3.29 17.78 12.56
CA ILE A 389 -3.12 16.35 12.78
C ILE A 389 -2.11 15.78 11.77
N VAL A 390 -2.27 16.10 10.48
CA VAL A 390 -1.33 15.67 9.42
C VAL A 390 0.07 16.21 9.69
N ALA A 391 0.22 17.52 9.86
CA ALA A 391 1.52 18.17 10.02
C ALA A 391 2.28 17.62 11.24
N THR A 392 1.59 17.51 12.38
CA THR A 392 2.20 17.04 13.64
C THR A 392 2.60 15.57 13.54
N SER A 393 1.73 14.72 12.99
CA SER A 393 1.98 13.28 12.91
C SER A 393 3.11 12.94 11.94
N ILE A 394 3.14 13.57 10.76
CA ILE A 394 4.27 13.43 9.83
C ILE A 394 5.55 13.96 10.47
N GLY A 395 5.50 15.12 11.12
CA GLY A 395 6.64 15.71 11.83
C GLY A 395 7.25 14.74 12.85
N PHE A 396 6.43 14.14 13.72
CA PHE A 396 6.86 13.13 14.69
C PHE A 396 7.46 11.88 14.04
N GLY A 397 6.93 11.48 12.88
CA GLY A 397 7.50 10.38 12.11
C GLY A 397 8.87 10.70 11.50
N MET A 398 9.15 11.97 11.22
CA MET A 398 10.42 12.42 10.63
C MET A 398 11.53 12.66 11.65
N ILE A 399 11.21 12.89 12.93
CA ILE A 399 12.20 13.12 14.00
C ILE A 399 13.32 12.07 14.01
N PRO A 400 13.05 10.75 14.10
CA PRO A 400 14.13 9.76 14.17
C PRO A 400 14.94 9.64 12.87
N ILE A 401 14.43 10.13 11.74
CA ILE A 401 15.16 10.15 10.46
C ILE A 401 16.07 11.38 10.39
N ALA A 402 15.58 12.54 10.81
CA ALA A 402 16.33 13.78 10.81
C ALA A 402 17.39 13.83 11.93
N MET A 403 17.09 13.22 13.08
CA MET A 403 17.95 13.15 14.25
C MET A 403 17.86 11.76 14.90
N PRO A 404 18.63 10.76 14.42
CA PRO A 404 18.59 9.40 14.95
C PRO A 404 18.87 9.32 16.46
N SER A 405 19.77 10.17 16.98
CA SER A 405 20.14 10.20 18.39
C SER A 405 19.13 10.89 19.32
N PHE A 406 17.99 11.39 18.80
CA PHE A 406 17.04 12.21 19.56
C PHE A 406 16.51 11.51 20.82
N TYR A 407 16.27 10.20 20.75
CA TYR A 407 15.68 9.43 21.85
C TYR A 407 16.70 8.67 22.73
N HIS A 408 18.02 8.83 22.54
CA HIS A 408 19.04 8.03 23.25
C HIS A 408 19.02 8.14 24.79
N HIS A 409 18.47 9.22 25.34
CA HIS A 409 18.32 9.41 26.79
C HIS A 409 16.98 8.89 27.35
N PHE A 410 16.08 8.41 26.49
CA PHE A 410 14.79 7.87 26.89
C PHE A 410 14.94 6.41 27.34
N PRO A 411 13.96 5.85 28.08
CA PRO A 411 13.95 4.43 28.38
C PRO A 411 13.95 3.58 27.10
N ALA A 412 14.66 2.44 27.10
CA ALA A 412 14.82 1.58 25.92
C ALA A 412 13.50 1.14 25.26
N TRP A 413 12.44 0.94 26.06
CA TRP A 413 11.11 0.60 25.52
C TRP A 413 10.50 1.77 24.72
N PHE A 414 10.72 3.01 25.15
CA PHE A 414 10.22 4.21 24.49
C PHE A 414 10.99 4.44 23.20
N GLU A 415 12.32 4.33 23.27
CA GLU A 415 13.20 4.41 22.12
C GLU A 415 12.80 3.38 21.05
N THR A 416 12.58 2.12 21.43
CA THR A 416 12.18 1.05 20.47
C THR A 416 10.88 1.37 19.72
N ILE A 417 9.94 2.10 20.34
CA ILE A 417 8.66 2.46 19.73
C ILE A 417 8.79 3.75 18.90
N PHE A 418 9.35 4.81 19.48
CA PHE A 418 9.39 6.15 18.87
C PHE A 418 10.57 6.38 17.92
N HIS A 419 11.60 5.54 17.98
CA HIS A 419 12.67 5.51 16.97
C HIS A 419 12.19 4.93 15.63
N SER A 420 11.06 4.20 15.61
CA SER A 420 10.34 3.86 14.39
C SER A 420 9.49 5.06 13.95
N GLY A 421 9.91 5.74 12.87
CA GLY A 421 9.17 6.88 12.33
C GLY A 421 7.72 6.54 11.93
N ILE A 422 7.48 5.31 11.47
CA ILE A 422 6.13 4.83 11.13
C ILE A 422 5.27 4.69 12.39
N SER A 423 5.81 4.05 13.44
CA SER A 423 5.08 3.84 14.69
C SER A 423 4.79 5.18 15.39
N SER A 424 5.77 6.08 15.42
CA SER A 424 5.64 7.44 15.95
C SER A 424 4.52 8.21 15.24
N ALA A 425 4.51 8.23 13.91
CA ALA A 425 3.44 8.90 13.15
C ALA A 425 2.07 8.25 13.34
N ALA A 426 1.98 6.92 13.38
CA ALA A 426 0.73 6.21 13.58
C ALA A 426 0.12 6.51 14.96
N ILE A 427 0.94 6.47 16.02
CA ILE A 427 0.51 6.82 17.38
C ILE A 427 -0.02 8.26 17.40
N MET A 428 0.74 9.21 16.87
CA MET A 428 0.31 10.62 16.86
C MET A 428 -0.96 10.83 16.02
N ALA A 429 -1.07 10.19 14.86
CA ALA A 429 -2.25 10.30 14.01
C ALA A 429 -3.51 9.79 14.72
N ILE A 430 -3.42 8.63 15.39
CA ILE A 430 -4.54 8.04 16.13
C ILE A 430 -4.90 8.90 17.33
N LEU A 431 -3.91 9.27 18.16
CA LEU A 431 -4.15 10.06 19.38
C LEU A 431 -4.76 11.42 19.06
N LEU A 432 -4.19 12.15 18.09
CA LEU A 432 -4.68 13.48 17.72
C LEU A 432 -6.05 13.41 17.02
N ASN A 433 -6.30 12.38 16.20
CA ASN A 433 -7.62 12.18 15.60
C ASN A 433 -8.69 11.85 16.66
N LEU A 434 -8.35 11.06 17.69
CA LEU A 434 -9.26 10.82 18.80
C LEU A 434 -9.51 12.11 19.59
N LEU A 435 -8.45 12.86 19.91
CA LEU A 435 -8.54 14.09 20.69
C LEU A 435 -9.37 15.18 19.99
N PHE A 436 -9.08 15.48 18.72
CA PHE A 436 -9.70 16.62 18.05
C PHE A 436 -11.00 16.29 17.31
N ASN A 437 -11.17 15.06 16.81
CA ASN A 437 -12.34 14.69 16.01
C ASN A 437 -13.37 13.83 16.76
N HIS A 438 -12.99 13.16 17.86
CA HIS A 438 -13.93 12.31 18.63
C HIS A 438 -14.25 12.88 20.01
N PHE A 439 -13.25 13.38 20.74
CA PHE A 439 -13.44 13.99 22.06
C PHE A 439 -13.66 15.51 21.92
N THR A 440 -14.85 15.92 21.48
CA THR A 440 -15.20 17.34 21.25
C THR A 440 -15.32 18.21 22.51
N ALA A 441 -15.10 17.64 23.70
CA ALA A 441 -15.18 18.36 24.97
C ALA A 441 -14.01 19.34 25.12
N GLY A 442 -14.31 20.65 25.07
CA GLY A 442 -13.31 21.71 25.22
C GLY A 442 -12.72 22.25 23.91
N ASN A 443 -13.20 21.78 22.75
CA ASN A 443 -12.93 22.46 21.49
C ASN A 443 -13.55 23.86 21.56
N SER A 444 -12.73 24.90 21.41
CA SER A 444 -13.21 26.28 21.35
C SER A 444 -13.99 26.50 20.05
N ASP A 445 -15.10 27.23 20.13
CA ASP A 445 -15.82 27.75 18.95
C ASP A 445 -14.98 28.80 18.18
N GLN A 446 -13.92 29.31 18.80
CA GLN A 446 -12.98 30.23 18.15
C GLN A 446 -11.89 29.44 17.41
N GLN A 447 -11.78 29.73 16.12
CA GLN A 447 -10.91 29.04 15.18
C GLN A 447 -9.43 29.23 15.53
N SER A 448 -8.67 28.13 15.49
CA SER A 448 -7.20 28.20 15.47
C SER A 448 -6.74 28.95 14.23
N VAL A 449 -5.69 29.76 14.35
CA VAL A 449 -5.08 30.52 13.23
C VAL A 449 -4.65 29.60 12.07
N PHE A 450 -4.44 28.32 12.34
CA PHE A 450 -4.11 27.28 11.37
C PHE A 450 -5.33 26.67 10.65
N VAL A 451 -6.54 27.06 11.04
CA VAL A 451 -7.84 26.66 10.46
C VAL A 451 -8.49 27.81 9.69
N ALA A 452 -7.96 29.03 9.83
CA ALA A 452 -8.39 30.24 9.13
C ALA A 452 -8.04 30.15 7.63
N GLY A 453 -8.75 29.29 6.92
CA GLY A 453 -8.45 28.90 5.56
C GLY A 453 -9.68 28.44 4.79
N THR A 454 -10.85 29.03 5.10
CA THR A 454 -11.93 29.26 4.13
C THR A 454 -12.87 30.28 4.75
N GLU A 455 -12.69 31.55 4.40
CA GLU A 455 -13.85 32.44 4.35
C GLU A 455 -14.94 31.73 3.55
N ARG A 456 -16.21 31.90 3.94
CA ARG A 456 -17.36 31.34 3.24
C ARG A 456 -17.29 31.74 1.75
N SER A 457 -16.78 30.86 0.90
CA SER A 457 -16.55 31.14 -0.53
C SER A 457 -17.60 30.44 -1.37
N LEU A 458 -18.33 31.19 -2.20
CA LEU A 458 -19.19 30.65 -3.25
C LEU A 458 -18.34 30.41 -4.50
N ARG A 459 -18.52 29.27 -5.20
CA ARG A 459 -17.78 29.01 -6.44
C ARG A 459 -18.39 29.87 -7.55
N TYR A 460 -17.58 30.35 -8.50
CA TYR A 460 -18.08 31.23 -9.57
C TYR A 460 -19.22 30.61 -10.39
N HIS A 461 -19.16 29.31 -10.69
CA HIS A 461 -20.26 28.63 -11.41
C HIS A 461 -21.57 28.58 -10.62
N ASP A 462 -21.55 28.63 -9.29
CA ASP A 462 -22.74 28.64 -8.43
C ASP A 462 -23.43 30.02 -8.50
N ILE A 463 -22.67 31.08 -8.78
CA ILE A 463 -23.16 32.47 -8.87
C ILE A 463 -23.33 32.97 -10.31
N ALA A 464 -22.69 32.32 -11.30
CA ALA A 464 -22.72 32.74 -12.70
C ALA A 464 -24.11 32.64 -13.35
N ALA A 465 -25.02 31.88 -12.73
CA ALA A 465 -26.41 31.74 -13.16
C ALA A 465 -27.37 32.71 -12.44
N LEU A 466 -26.89 33.53 -11.50
CA LEU A 466 -27.72 34.52 -10.80
C LEU A 466 -28.05 35.69 -11.74
N HIS A 467 -29.29 36.15 -11.66
CA HIS A 467 -29.78 37.32 -12.39
C HIS A 467 -29.85 38.53 -11.46
N GLU A 468 -29.90 39.72 -12.05
CA GLU A 468 -30.09 40.96 -11.31
C GLU A 468 -31.44 40.94 -10.58
N GLY A 469 -31.41 41.09 -9.24
CA GLY A 469 -32.59 41.00 -8.37
C GLY A 469 -32.71 39.71 -7.56
N ASP A 470 -31.93 38.68 -7.89
CA ASP A 470 -31.84 37.46 -7.08
C ASP A 470 -31.20 37.79 -5.71
N HIS A 471 -31.75 37.26 -4.63
CA HIS A 471 -31.33 37.58 -3.27
C HIS A 471 -31.44 36.39 -2.31
N PHE A 472 -30.62 36.40 -1.26
CA PHE A 472 -30.57 35.33 -0.26
C PHE A 472 -31.20 35.78 1.05
N VAL A 473 -32.20 35.04 1.53
CA VAL A 473 -32.90 35.32 2.79
C VAL A 473 -33.09 34.01 3.56
N ASP A 474 -32.76 33.99 4.84
CA ASP A 474 -32.98 32.85 5.76
C ASP A 474 -32.46 31.49 5.25
N GLY A 475 -31.36 31.50 4.50
CA GLY A 475 -30.72 30.28 3.97
C GLY A 475 -31.30 29.77 2.66
N LYS A 476 -32.21 30.51 2.03
CA LYS A 476 -32.80 30.19 0.72
C LYS A 476 -32.46 31.26 -0.31
N LEU A 477 -32.26 30.82 -1.55
CA LEU A 477 -32.09 31.70 -2.70
C LEU A 477 -33.47 32.03 -3.28
N TYR A 478 -33.74 33.30 -3.54
CA TYR A 478 -34.95 33.77 -4.20
C TYR A 478 -34.59 34.46 -5.51
N ASP A 479 -35.39 34.22 -6.55
CA ASP A 479 -35.26 34.95 -7.81
C ASP A 479 -35.75 36.41 -7.67
N ALA A 480 -35.49 37.22 -8.69
CA ALA A 480 -35.96 38.61 -8.76
C ALA A 480 -37.49 38.79 -8.64
N GLN A 481 -38.27 37.70 -8.79
CA GLN A 481 -39.73 37.69 -8.64
C GLN A 481 -40.18 37.17 -7.26
N GLY A 482 -39.24 36.82 -6.37
CA GLY A 482 -39.51 36.32 -5.03
C GLY A 482 -39.85 34.82 -4.95
N ASN A 483 -39.64 34.05 -6.02
CA ASN A 483 -39.78 32.59 -5.97
C ASN A 483 -38.50 31.95 -5.46
N GLU A 484 -38.63 30.90 -4.65
CA GLU A 484 -37.49 30.13 -4.16
C GLU A 484 -36.82 29.37 -5.31
N VAL A 485 -35.52 29.60 -5.50
CA VAL A 485 -34.69 28.85 -6.44
C VAL A 485 -34.22 27.57 -5.75
N PRO A 486 -34.61 26.39 -6.25
CA PRO A 486 -34.25 25.12 -5.61
C PRO A 486 -32.75 24.85 -5.74
N LEU A 487 -32.09 24.61 -4.60
CA LEU A 487 -30.71 24.15 -4.53
C LEU A 487 -30.67 22.63 -4.75
N GLN A 488 -29.79 22.16 -5.63
CA GLN A 488 -29.55 20.72 -5.84
C GLN A 488 -28.37 20.27 -4.99
N ASP A 489 -28.49 19.11 -4.33
CA ASP A 489 -27.37 18.47 -3.63
C ASP A 489 -26.33 17.91 -4.62
N GLU A 490 -25.06 17.85 -4.20
CA GLU A 490 -23.89 17.51 -5.04
C GLU A 490 -23.96 16.12 -5.74
N ASP A 491 -24.92 15.25 -5.39
CA ASP A 491 -25.04 13.89 -5.94
C ASP A 491 -25.90 13.77 -7.23
N ASP A 492 -26.55 14.85 -7.70
CA ASP A 492 -27.48 14.80 -8.83
C ASP A 492 -26.82 15.07 -10.21
N HIS A 493 -25.74 14.35 -10.53
CA HIS A 493 -25.11 14.40 -11.85
C HIS A 493 -25.76 13.43 -12.85
N ALA A 494 -26.93 13.79 -13.38
CA ALA A 494 -27.41 13.30 -14.66
C ALA A 494 -27.33 14.41 -15.72
N PRO A 495 -26.69 14.21 -16.89
CA PRO A 495 -26.62 15.25 -17.91
C PRO A 495 -28.03 15.44 -18.54
N ARG A 496 -28.69 16.55 -18.24
CA ARG A 496 -29.92 16.95 -18.95
C ARG A 496 -29.58 17.26 -20.41
N ALA A 497 -30.14 16.47 -21.32
CA ALA A 497 -30.10 16.73 -22.76
C ALA A 497 -30.70 18.10 -23.08
N ARG A 498 -30.06 18.86 -23.98
CA ARG A 498 -30.59 20.12 -24.53
C ARG A 498 -31.99 19.91 -25.13
N PRO A 499 -32.96 20.83 -24.93
CA PRO A 499 -34.26 20.71 -25.57
C PRO A 499 -34.12 20.82 -27.09
N ALA A 500 -34.74 19.88 -27.81
CA ALA A 500 -34.83 19.90 -29.26
C ALA A 500 -35.67 21.11 -29.73
N ALA A 501 -35.20 21.76 -30.79
CA ALA A 501 -35.92 22.85 -31.46
C ALA A 501 -37.30 22.37 -31.93
N THR A 502 -38.35 23.08 -31.54
CA THR A 502 -39.74 22.85 -31.92
C THR A 502 -39.94 23.01 -33.42
N ALA A 503 -40.29 21.93 -34.11
CA ALA A 503 -40.80 21.96 -35.47
C ALA A 503 -42.28 22.42 -35.48
N SER A 504 -42.55 23.49 -36.21
CA SER A 504 -43.89 24.02 -36.46
C SER A 504 -44.69 23.12 -37.41
N ARG A 505 -45.94 22.80 -37.05
CA ARG A 505 -46.97 22.28 -37.97
C ARG A 505 -48.06 23.34 -38.13
N PRO A 506 -48.50 23.68 -39.37
CA PRO A 506 -49.48 24.72 -39.60
C PRO A 506 -50.93 24.22 -39.47
N SER A 507 -51.76 25.18 -39.06
CA SER A 507 -53.21 25.12 -38.85
C SER A 507 -54.01 24.70 -40.09
N ALA A 508 -54.98 23.81 -39.89
CA ALA A 508 -56.03 23.51 -40.85
C ALA A 508 -57.12 24.59 -40.80
N LYS A 509 -57.29 25.34 -41.90
CA LYS A 509 -58.46 26.16 -42.18
C LYS A 509 -59.52 25.32 -42.91
N VAL A 510 -60.76 25.38 -42.45
CA VAL A 510 -61.96 25.01 -43.22
C VAL A 510 -62.91 26.22 -43.23
N THR A 511 -62.96 26.83 -44.41
CA THR A 511 -64.05 27.57 -45.11
C THR A 511 -64.86 28.66 -44.40
N SER A 512 -64.71 29.89 -44.90
CA SER A 512 -65.68 30.52 -45.83
C SER A 512 -64.96 31.52 -46.72
#